data_AF-A0A9D1VNG2-F1
#
_entry.id   AF-A0A9D1VNG2-F1
#
_cell.length_a   1.000
_cell.length_b   1.000
_cell.length_c   1.000
_cell.angle_alpha   90.00
_cell.angle_beta   90.00
_cell.angle_gamma   90.00
#
_symmetry.space_group_name_H-M   'P 1'
#
loop_
_entity.id
_entity.type
_entity.pdbx_description
1 polymer ?
#
loop_
_entity_poly.entity_id
_entity_poly.type
_entity_poly.pdbx_seq_one_letter_code
_entity_poly.pdbx_strand_id
1 'polypeptide(L)' 'LLDQTEASKGPGWYLVCADGYSLGWGKVSGNLLKNKYPAGWRG' A
#
# COMPACT_ATOMS: atom_id res chain seq x y z
N LEU A 1 -0.75 9.23 19.29
CA LEU A 1 -2.02 9.43 18.58
C LEU A 1 -1.66 9.51 17.10
N LEU A 2 -1.91 8.47 16.31
CA LEU A 2 -1.55 8.48 14.89
C LEU A 2 -2.46 9.49 14.17
N ASP A 3 -1.84 10.43 13.46
CA ASP A 3 -2.49 11.57 12.83
C ASP A 3 -3.41 11.09 11.70
N GLN A 4 -4.69 11.47 11.77
CA GLN A 4 -5.76 11.04 10.85
C GLN A 4 -5.60 11.61 9.42
N THR A 5 -4.48 12.27 9.13
CA THR A 5 -4.17 12.97 7.88
C THR A 5 -3.52 12.08 6.81
N GLU A 6 -3.04 10.88 7.12
CA GLU A 6 -2.30 10.07 6.13
C GLU A 6 -3.17 9.28 5.13
N ALA A 7 -4.50 9.22 5.36
CA ALA A 7 -5.40 8.36 4.58
C ALA A 7 -6.37 9.10 3.65
N SER A 8 -6.26 10.42 3.47
CA SER A 8 -6.99 11.13 2.41
C SER A 8 -6.13 11.25 1.15
N LYS A 9 -5.79 10.09 0.57
CA LYS A 9 -5.17 10.06 -0.75
C LYS A 9 -6.07 9.23 -1.65
N GLY A 10 -6.44 9.82 -2.79
CA GLY A 10 -7.32 9.21 -3.78
C GLY A 10 -6.69 8.01 -4.49
N PRO A 11 -7.27 7.54 -5.60
CA PRO A 11 -6.67 6.45 -6.38
C PRO A 11 -5.24 6.84 -6.82
N GLY A 12 -4.28 5.93 -6.66
CA GLY A 12 -2.86 6.26 -6.86
C GLY A 12 -1.89 5.14 -6.46
N TRP A 13 -0.60 5.42 -6.56
CA TRP A 13 0.47 4.52 -6.15
C TRP A 13 0.97 4.89 -4.75
N TYR A 14 1.19 3.86 -3.94
CA TYR A 14 1.56 3.98 -2.53
C TYR A 14 2.71 3.04 -2.23
N LEU A 15 3.66 3.53 -1.44
CA LEU A 15 4.63 2.67 -0.80
C LEU A 15 3.97 2.04 0.43
N VAL A 16 3.95 0.71 0.48
CA VAL A 16 3.43 -0.03 1.61
C VAL A 16 4.59 -0.32 2.55
N CYS A 17 4.44 0.05 3.82
CA CYS A 17 5.40 -0.23 4.88
C CYS A 17 4.73 -1.02 6.00
N ALA A 18 5.42 -2.00 6.57
CA ALA A 18 5.02 -2.72 7.78
C ALA A 18 6.20 -2.75 8.74
N ASP A 19 5.97 -2.41 10.01
CA ASP A 19 6.99 -2.35 11.07
C ASP A 19 8.24 -1.53 10.69
N GLY A 20 8.04 -0.46 9.91
CA GLY A 20 9.13 0.39 9.41
C GLY A 20 9.88 -0.15 8.20
N TYR A 21 9.55 -1.35 7.70
CA TYR A 21 10.14 -1.95 6.51
C TYR A 21 9.26 -1.75 5.28
N SER A 22 9.86 -1.37 4.15
CA SER A 22 9.15 -1.24 2.87
C SER A 22 8.81 -2.60 2.29
N LEU A 23 7.52 -2.88 2.17
CA LEU A 23 6.97 -4.12 1.63
C LEU A 23 6.83 -4.09 0.10
N GLY A 24 6.82 -2.90 -0.50
CA GLY A 24 6.73 -2.69 -1.93
C GLY A 24 5.65 -1.69 -2.31
N TRP A 25 5.38 -1.57 -3.61
CA TRP A 25 4.40 -0.63 -4.14
C TRP A 25 3.02 -1.28 -4.30
N GLY A 26 2.00 -0.60 -3.80
CA GLY A 26 0.60 -0.93 -4.03
C GLY A 26 -0.12 0.17 -4.80
N LYS A 27 -1.10 -0.19 -5.63
CA LYS A 27 -1.99 0.78 -6.29
C LYS A 27 -3.37 0.74 -5.65
N VAL A 28 -3.86 1.90 -5.21
CA VAL A 28 -5.26 2.05 -4.78
C VAL A 28 -6.12 2.30 -6.01
N SER A 29 -7.20 1.54 -6.15
CA SER A 29 -8.26 1.79 -7.12
C SER A 29 -9.60 1.60 -6.43
N GLY A 30 -10.37 2.69 -6.32
CA GLY A 30 -11.54 2.75 -5.43
C GLY A 30 -11.11 2.56 -3.97
N ASN A 31 -11.77 1.63 -3.27
CA ASN A 31 -11.50 1.29 -1.87
C ASN A 31 -10.54 0.11 -1.70
N LEU A 32 -9.86 -0.34 -2.77
CA LEU A 32 -8.99 -1.52 -2.74
C LEU A 32 -7.54 -1.15 -3.06
N LEU A 33 -6.63 -1.47 -2.13
CA LEU A 33 -5.17 -1.43 -2.33
C LEU A 33 -4.72 -2.77 -2.92
N LYS A 34 -4.32 -2.77 -4.19
CA LYS A 34 -3.75 -3.94 -4.85
C LYS A 34 -2.23 -3.91 -4.70
N ASN A 35 -1.68 -4.90 -3.99
CA ASN A 35 -0.24 -5.04 -3.87
C ASN A 35 0.36 -5.59 -5.16
N LYS A 36 1.46 -4.99 -5.65
CA LYS A 36 2.26 -5.52 -6.75
C LYS A 36 3.29 -6.52 -6.22
N TYR A 37 2.83 -7.56 -5.53
CA TYR A 37 3.66 -8.74 -5.28
C TYR A 37 3.63 -9.65 -6.51
N PRO A 38 4.78 -9.93 -7.15
CA PRO A 38 4.87 -10.92 -8.22
C PRO A 38 4.24 -12.23 -7.75
N ALA A 39 3.37 -12.82 -8.58
CA ALA A 39 2.66 -14.04 -8.21
C ALA A 39 3.63 -15.19 -7.87
N GLY A 40 4.77 -15.29 -8.56
CA GLY A 40 5.79 -16.33 -8.32
C GLY A 40 6.61 -16.19 -7.03
N TRP A 41 6.30 -15.21 -6.18
CA TRP A 41 6.91 -15.04 -4.85
C TRP A 41 5.91 -15.33 -3.72
N ARG A 42 4.65 -15.55 -4.09
CA ARG A 42 3.66 -16.17 -3.23
C ARG A 42 3.94 -17.66 -3.41
N GLY A 43 4.49 -18.30 -2.38
CA GLY A 43 4.96 -19.69 -2.44
C GLY A 43 3.92 -20.67 -2.99
#